data_AF-A0A661KMR8-F1
#
_entry.id   AF-A0A661KMR8-F1
#
_cell.length_a   1.000
_cell.length_b   1.000
_cell.length_c   1.000
_cell.angle_alpha   90.00
_cell.angle_beta   90.00
_cell.angle_gamma   90.00
#
_symmetry.space_group_name_H-M   'P 1'
#
loop_
_entity.id
_entity.type
_entity.pdbx_description
1 polymer ?
#
loop_
_entity_poly.entity_id
_entity_poly.type
_entity_poly.pdbx_seq_one_letter_code
_entity_poly.pdbx_strand_id
1 'polypeptide(L)'
;MEFESFEDKINVLKLMRSFSSCMRFAYQRLLEGWKRKDLKRALQEIFPLNSRYCDDAISKAKDMLTSCKKRDINPVKIIFGGKDLFKRLKKNHLHGKKREKLKRRWIEKRQGMVCSRGDKSKKGNLNLRSIFIKGELYLRINTGKGKYIYAKVYRRIQKGRREKDKWLWFVQDLLTAETTRCYKPYFVELKLKDNNVYAMISFEENIPDI
;
A
#
# COMPACT_ATOMS: atom_id res chain seq x y z
N MET A 1 -12.66 2.25 -1.44
CA MET A 1 -12.77 2.43 -2.90
C MET A 1 -13.70 1.37 -3.43
N GLU A 2 -14.31 1.61 -4.59
CA GLU A 2 -15.16 0.64 -5.26
C GLU A 2 -14.51 0.20 -6.56
N PHE A 3 -14.62 -1.09 -6.85
CA PHE A 3 -14.12 -1.69 -8.07
C PHE A 3 -15.29 -1.89 -9.01
N GLU A 4 -15.04 -1.73 -10.31
CA GLU A 4 -16.06 -1.93 -11.34
C GLU A 4 -16.59 -3.36 -11.35
N SER A 5 -15.70 -4.35 -11.18
CA SER A 5 -16.08 -5.76 -11.12
C SER A 5 -15.55 -6.48 -9.88
N PHE A 6 -16.18 -7.62 -9.57
CA PHE A 6 -15.68 -8.54 -8.53
C PHE A 6 -14.32 -9.14 -8.91
N GLU A 7 -14.10 -9.42 -10.20
CA GLU A 7 -12.83 -9.94 -10.71
C GLU A 7 -11.69 -8.93 -10.53
N ASP A 8 -11.96 -7.64 -10.74
CA ASP A 8 -10.99 -6.58 -10.47
C ASP A 8 -10.57 -6.56 -9.01
N LYS A 9 -11.54 -6.63 -8.10
CA LYS A 9 -11.27 -6.73 -6.66
C LYS A 9 -10.40 -7.95 -6.35
N ILE A 10 -10.71 -9.12 -6.93
CA ILE A 10 -9.90 -10.33 -6.76
C ILE A 10 -8.46 -10.11 -7.24
N ASN A 11 -8.27 -9.49 -8.41
CA ASN A 11 -6.93 -9.26 -8.97
C ASN A 11 -6.11 -8.27 -8.14
N VAL A 12 -6.75 -7.23 -7.58
CA VAL A 12 -6.09 -6.34 -6.60
C VAL A 12 -5.75 -7.08 -5.30
N LEU A 13 -6.60 -7.98 -4.82
CA LEU A 13 -6.31 -8.81 -3.65
C LEU A 13 -5.15 -9.80 -3.89
N LYS A 14 -5.04 -10.37 -5.11
CA LYS A 14 -3.89 -11.19 -5.53
C LYS A 14 -2.60 -10.37 -5.55
N LEU A 15 -2.65 -9.14 -6.08
CA LEU A 15 -1.52 -8.19 -6.06
C LEU A 15 -1.09 -7.88 -4.62
N MET A 16 -2.02 -7.53 -3.72
CA MET A 16 -1.75 -7.23 -2.31
C MET A 16 -1.10 -8.41 -1.58
N ARG A 17 -1.59 -9.63 -1.83
CA ARG A 17 -1.01 -10.86 -1.27
C ARG A 17 0.43 -11.08 -1.74
N SER A 18 0.66 -10.91 -3.04
CA SER A 18 1.99 -11.07 -3.66
C SER A 18 2.96 -10.03 -3.15
N PHE A 19 2.57 -8.76 -3.10
CA PHE A 19 3.38 -7.67 -2.54
C PHE A 19 3.73 -7.92 -1.07
N SER A 20 2.74 -8.28 -0.26
CA SER A 20 2.98 -8.55 1.16
C SER A 20 3.92 -9.74 1.38
N SER A 21 3.84 -10.76 0.53
CA SER A 21 4.77 -11.90 0.57
C SER A 21 6.19 -11.49 0.15
N CYS A 22 6.30 -10.73 -0.94
CA CYS A 22 7.54 -10.15 -1.43
C CYS A 22 8.24 -9.30 -0.35
N MET A 23 7.49 -8.43 0.34
CA MET A 23 8.03 -7.62 1.45
C MET A 23 8.55 -8.47 2.61
N ARG A 24 7.84 -9.53 3.01
CA ARG A 24 8.31 -10.45 4.07
C ARG A 24 9.55 -11.22 3.67
N PHE A 25 9.61 -11.68 2.42
CA PHE A 25 10.80 -12.33 1.87
C PHE A 25 11.97 -11.35 1.88
N ALA A 26 11.77 -10.13 1.37
CA ALA A 26 12.76 -9.07 1.38
C ALA A 26 13.27 -8.78 2.80
N TYR A 27 12.36 -8.68 3.77
CA TYR A 27 12.71 -8.47 5.18
C TYR A 27 13.65 -9.55 5.71
N GLN A 28 13.33 -10.82 5.46
CA GLN A 28 14.15 -11.94 5.91
C GLN A 28 15.54 -11.93 5.25
N ARG A 29 15.61 -11.71 3.93
CA ARG A 29 16.90 -11.62 3.21
C ARG A 29 17.75 -10.43 3.67
N LEU A 30 17.13 -9.31 4.02
CA LEU A 30 17.83 -8.15 4.58
C LEU A 30 18.46 -8.45 5.95
N LEU A 31 17.81 -9.29 6.78
CA LEU A 31 18.41 -9.77 8.04
C LEU A 31 19.62 -10.67 7.80
N GLU A 32 19.61 -11.43 6.71
CA GLU A 32 20.71 -12.29 6.26
C GLU A 32 21.83 -11.50 5.54
N GLY A 33 21.74 -10.16 5.48
CA GLY A 33 22.79 -9.31 4.90
C GLY A 33 22.74 -9.16 3.38
N TRP A 34 21.65 -9.57 2.71
CA TRP A 34 21.54 -9.44 1.27
C TRP A 34 21.58 -7.99 0.80
N LYS A 35 22.34 -7.74 -0.28
CA LYS A 35 22.41 -6.43 -0.93
C LYS A 35 21.15 -6.18 -1.75
N ARG A 36 20.76 -4.90 -1.85
CA ARG A 36 19.54 -4.48 -2.58
C ARG A 36 19.51 -5.01 -4.03
N LYS A 37 20.64 -4.95 -4.76
CA LYS A 37 20.72 -5.31 -6.18
C LYS A 37 20.36 -6.79 -6.39
N ASP A 38 21.00 -7.68 -5.63
CA ASP A 38 20.79 -9.12 -5.73
C ASP A 38 19.39 -9.51 -5.25
N LEU A 39 18.94 -8.89 -4.16
CA LEU A 39 17.59 -9.09 -3.64
C LEU A 39 16.53 -8.68 -4.68
N LYS A 40 16.70 -7.53 -5.34
CA LYS A 40 15.75 -7.07 -6.36
C LYS A 40 15.67 -8.03 -7.55
N ARG A 41 16.80 -8.61 -7.98
CA ARG A 41 16.82 -9.63 -9.05
C ARG A 41 16.01 -10.86 -8.62
N ALA A 42 16.34 -11.44 -7.46
CA ALA A 42 15.63 -12.62 -6.94
C ALA A 42 14.12 -12.38 -6.75
N LEU A 43 13.72 -11.20 -6.25
CA LEU A 43 12.30 -10.89 -6.06
C LEU A 43 11.52 -10.82 -7.39
N GLN A 44 12.14 -10.38 -8.47
CA GLN A 44 11.50 -10.32 -9.80
C GLN A 44 11.32 -11.71 -10.42
N GLU A 45 12.19 -12.67 -10.06
CA GLU A 45 12.09 -14.06 -10.51
C GLU A 45 11.01 -14.83 -9.71
N ILE A 46 10.92 -14.57 -8.40
CA ILE A 46 10.05 -15.32 -7.49
C ILE A 46 8.60 -14.80 -7.49
N PHE A 47 8.40 -13.48 -7.56
CA PHE A 47 7.09 -12.87 -7.38
C PHE A 47 6.54 -12.32 -8.70
N PRO A 48 5.22 -12.46 -8.95
CA PRO A 48 4.56 -11.90 -10.13
C PRO A 48 4.33 -10.40 -9.97
N LEU A 49 5.40 -9.64 -9.75
CA LEU A 49 5.40 -8.20 -9.49
C LEU A 49 6.35 -7.51 -10.45
N ASN A 50 6.01 -6.30 -10.85
CA ASN A 50 6.94 -5.48 -11.62
C ASN A 50 8.12 -5.03 -10.74
N SER A 51 9.23 -4.68 -11.42
CA SER A 51 10.48 -4.23 -10.81
C SER A 51 10.31 -3.14 -9.74
N ARG A 52 9.32 -2.25 -9.95
CA ARG A 52 9.05 -1.09 -9.09
C ARG A 52 8.35 -1.51 -7.80
N TYR A 53 7.39 -2.44 -7.87
CA TYR A 53 6.81 -3.05 -6.67
C TYR A 53 7.82 -3.86 -5.87
N CYS A 54 8.74 -4.58 -6.53
CA CYS A 54 9.81 -5.28 -5.81
C CYS A 54 10.72 -4.28 -5.06
N ASP A 55 11.11 -3.18 -5.70
CA ASP A 55 11.87 -2.11 -5.03
C ASP A 55 11.10 -1.47 -3.87
N ASP A 56 9.81 -1.21 -4.03
CA ASP A 56 8.97 -0.64 -2.97
C ASP A 56 8.76 -1.62 -1.81
N ALA A 57 8.67 -2.93 -2.09
CA ALA A 57 8.65 -3.97 -1.07
C ALA A 57 9.96 -4.03 -0.26
N ILE A 58 11.12 -3.90 -0.93
CA ILE A 58 12.42 -3.78 -0.26
C ILE A 58 12.47 -2.52 0.60
N SER A 59 12.04 -1.37 0.08
CA SER A 59 12.00 -0.12 0.83
C SER A 59 11.14 -0.26 2.08
N LYS A 60 9.93 -0.81 1.95
CA LYS A 60 9.02 -1.03 3.06
C LYS A 60 9.58 -1.99 4.11
N ALA A 61 10.29 -3.05 3.68
CA ALA A 61 10.97 -3.97 4.58
C ALA A 61 12.10 -3.29 5.37
N LYS A 62 12.90 -2.43 4.70
CA LYS A 62 13.92 -1.61 5.37
C LYS A 62 13.31 -0.64 6.39
N ASP A 63 12.21 0.02 6.04
CA ASP A 63 11.51 0.92 6.96
C ASP A 63 11.04 0.16 8.21
N MET A 64 10.54 -1.07 8.05
CA MET A 64 10.17 -1.92 9.17
C MET A 64 11.38 -2.29 10.04
N LEU A 65 12.52 -2.68 9.44
CA LEU A 65 13.76 -2.95 10.17
C LEU A 65 14.23 -1.74 10.97
N THR A 66 14.25 -0.57 10.34
CA THR A 66 14.62 0.69 10.99
C THR A 66 13.67 1.01 12.15
N SER A 67 12.36 0.83 11.95
CA SER A 67 11.37 1.01 13.02
C SER A 67 11.58 0.04 14.19
N CYS A 68 12.06 -1.17 13.95
CA CYS A 68 12.34 -2.13 15.02
C CYS A 68 13.57 -1.72 15.82
N LYS A 69 14.65 -1.31 15.15
CA LYS A 69 15.84 -0.77 15.80
C LYS A 69 15.50 0.47 16.66
N LYS A 70 14.71 1.40 16.12
CA LYS A 70 14.28 2.61 16.84
C LYS A 70 13.42 2.33 18.08
N ARG A 71 12.73 1.18 18.13
CA ARG A 71 11.84 0.81 19.24
C ARG A 71 12.44 -0.26 20.16
N ASP A 72 13.72 -0.56 19.97
CA ASP A 72 14.42 -1.65 20.67
C ASP A 72 13.70 -3.00 20.59
N ILE A 73 13.07 -3.27 19.44
CA ILE A 73 12.38 -4.53 19.16
C ILE A 73 13.35 -5.44 18.41
N ASN A 74 13.60 -6.64 18.93
CA ASN A 74 14.38 -7.65 18.22
C ASN A 74 13.75 -7.96 16.85
N PRO A 75 14.42 -7.64 15.73
CA PRO A 75 13.84 -7.76 14.39
C PRO A 75 13.66 -9.22 13.95
N VAL A 76 14.40 -10.17 14.50
CA VAL A 76 14.27 -11.60 14.21
C VAL A 76 12.98 -12.18 14.79
N LYS A 77 12.46 -11.60 15.88
CA LYS A 77 11.27 -12.10 16.60
C LYS A 77 9.95 -11.48 16.12
N ILE A 78 9.92 -10.82 14.95
CA ILE A 78 8.71 -10.19 14.42
C ILE A 78 7.69 -11.22 13.95
N ILE A 79 6.42 -10.95 14.27
CA ILE A 79 5.28 -11.70 13.74
C ILE A 79 4.47 -10.79 12.82
N PHE A 80 4.61 -10.99 11.52
CA PHE A 80 3.79 -10.30 10.52
C PHE A 80 2.30 -10.65 10.68
N GLY A 81 1.45 -9.64 10.63
CA GLY A 81 0.02 -9.74 11.01
C GLY A 81 -0.26 -9.33 12.46
N GLY A 82 0.78 -9.12 13.27
CA GLY A 82 0.68 -8.66 14.66
C GLY A 82 0.77 -9.79 15.68
N LYS A 83 1.71 -9.65 16.62
CA LYS A 83 2.00 -10.62 17.69
C LYS A 83 0.77 -10.94 18.53
N ASP A 84 -0.02 -9.93 18.91
CA ASP A 84 -1.19 -10.13 19.78
C ASP A 84 -2.32 -10.87 19.07
N LEU A 85 -2.57 -10.54 17.80
CA LEU A 85 -3.55 -11.25 16.98
C LEU A 85 -3.15 -12.71 16.78
N PHE A 86 -1.87 -12.96 16.51
CA PHE A 86 -1.34 -14.31 16.39
C PHE A 86 -1.47 -15.11 17.70
N LYS A 87 -1.07 -14.53 18.84
CA LYS A 87 -1.23 -15.15 20.16
C LYS A 87 -2.69 -15.49 20.46
N ARG A 88 -3.62 -14.58 20.15
CA ARG A 88 -5.05 -14.81 20.34
C ARG A 88 -5.58 -15.93 19.43
N LEU A 89 -5.09 -16.03 18.19
CA LEU A 89 -5.46 -17.11 17.27
C LEU A 89 -4.95 -18.49 17.72
N LYS A 90 -3.81 -18.54 18.41
CA LYS A 90 -3.29 -19.79 18.99
C LYS A 90 -4.15 -20.31 20.15
N LYS A 91 -4.92 -19.45 20.81
CA LYS A 91 -5.82 -19.86 21.90
C LYS A 91 -7.09 -20.51 21.32
N ASN A 92 -7.48 -21.66 21.87
CA ASN A 92 -8.60 -22.44 21.35
C ASN A 92 -9.98 -22.09 21.92
N HIS A 93 -10.10 -21.13 22.84
CA HIS A 93 -11.36 -20.75 23.49
C HIS A 93 -12.33 -19.89 22.63
N LEU A 94 -11.90 -19.43 21.45
CA LEU A 94 -12.76 -18.65 20.54
C LEU A 94 -13.30 -19.57 19.43
N HIS A 95 -14.63 -19.56 19.26
CA HIS A 95 -15.35 -20.35 18.26
C HIS A 95 -16.25 -19.48 17.35
N GLY A 96 -16.70 -20.09 16.24
CA GLY A 96 -17.62 -19.50 15.26
C GLY A 96 -17.19 -18.13 14.73
N LYS A 97 -18.17 -17.23 14.56
CA LYS A 97 -18.01 -15.90 13.97
C LYS A 97 -16.90 -15.05 14.63
N LYS A 98 -16.70 -15.20 15.95
CA LYS A 98 -15.64 -14.47 16.69
C LYS A 98 -14.24 -14.93 16.23
N ARG A 99 -14.04 -16.23 16.05
CA ARG A 99 -12.77 -16.81 15.56
C ARG A 99 -12.51 -16.42 14.10
N GLU A 100 -13.53 -16.50 13.24
CA GLU A 100 -13.43 -16.10 11.83
C GLU A 100 -13.06 -14.64 11.67
N LYS A 101 -13.71 -13.74 12.44
CA LYS A 101 -13.38 -12.31 12.45
C LYS A 101 -11.94 -12.07 12.90
N LEU A 102 -11.45 -12.80 13.91
CA LEU A 102 -10.06 -12.71 14.37
C LEU A 102 -9.09 -13.21 13.30
N LYS A 103 -9.38 -14.35 12.66
CA LYS A 103 -8.57 -14.94 11.58
C LYS A 103 -8.48 -14.00 10.39
N ARG A 104 -9.62 -13.45 9.96
CA ARG A 104 -9.70 -12.43 8.91
C ARG A 104 -8.82 -11.23 9.24
N ARG A 105 -8.96 -10.63 10.42
CA ARG A 105 -8.14 -9.47 10.83
C ARG A 105 -6.64 -9.74 10.79
N TRP A 106 -6.19 -10.92 11.21
CA TRP A 106 -4.78 -11.29 11.15
C TRP A 106 -4.30 -11.48 9.70
N ILE A 107 -5.10 -12.15 8.87
CA ILE A 107 -4.83 -12.32 7.44
C ILE A 107 -4.75 -10.96 6.75
N GLU A 108 -5.75 -10.09 6.93
CA GLU A 108 -5.78 -8.74 6.35
C GLU A 108 -4.53 -7.94 6.74
N LYS A 109 -4.12 -7.96 8.02
CA LYS A 109 -2.88 -7.29 8.45
C LYS A 109 -1.61 -7.93 7.90
N ARG A 110 -1.60 -9.24 7.68
CA ARG A 110 -0.42 -9.98 7.22
C ARG A 110 -0.20 -9.88 5.72
N GLN A 111 -1.27 -9.91 4.93
CA GLN A 111 -1.21 -10.02 3.47
C GLN A 111 -2.10 -9.05 2.69
N GLY A 112 -2.74 -8.10 3.37
CA GLY A 112 -3.64 -7.13 2.77
C GLY A 112 -3.00 -5.77 2.56
N MET A 113 -1.76 -5.72 2.06
CA MET A 113 -1.07 -4.45 1.80
C MET A 113 -0.35 -4.45 0.45
N VAL A 114 -0.41 -3.31 -0.24
CA VAL A 114 0.53 -2.95 -1.32
C VAL A 114 0.86 -1.47 -1.20
N CYS A 115 2.10 -1.08 -1.47
CA CYS A 115 2.45 0.33 -1.55
C CYS A 115 3.27 0.64 -2.80
N SER A 116 3.20 1.91 -3.22
CA SER A 116 3.99 2.42 -4.33
C SER A 116 4.47 3.82 -4.04
N ARG A 117 5.75 4.06 -4.29
CA ARG A 117 6.35 5.41 -4.21
C ARG A 117 6.12 6.19 -5.51
N GLY A 118 6.05 7.50 -5.34
CA GLY A 118 5.92 8.42 -6.45
C GLY A 118 7.24 8.71 -7.16
N ASP A 119 7.15 9.23 -8.38
CA ASP A 119 8.26 9.72 -9.19
C ASP A 119 7.75 10.87 -10.09
N LYS A 120 8.35 12.06 -9.92
CA LYS A 120 8.00 13.27 -10.68
C LYS A 120 8.13 13.05 -12.19
N SER A 121 9.18 12.35 -12.63
CA SER A 121 9.43 12.04 -14.04
C SER A 121 8.41 11.06 -14.64
N LYS A 122 7.62 10.40 -13.78
CA LYS A 122 6.59 9.42 -14.15
C LYS A 122 5.20 9.87 -13.71
N LYS A 123 4.92 11.17 -13.77
CA LYS A 123 3.59 11.77 -13.52
C LYS A 123 3.04 11.43 -12.14
N GLY A 124 3.86 11.63 -11.11
CA GLY A 124 3.43 11.48 -9.72
C GLY A 124 3.58 10.06 -9.18
N ASN A 125 2.73 9.11 -9.57
CA ASN A 125 2.87 7.70 -9.16
C ASN A 125 2.56 6.77 -10.35
N LEU A 126 3.43 5.79 -10.63
CA LEU A 126 3.27 4.94 -11.82
C LEU A 126 2.36 3.73 -11.57
N ASN A 127 2.48 3.10 -10.40
CA ASN A 127 1.75 1.87 -10.09
C ASN A 127 0.39 2.13 -9.44
N LEU A 128 0.27 3.16 -8.60
CA LEU A 128 -0.95 3.51 -7.88
C LEU A 128 -1.26 4.99 -8.15
N ARG A 129 -1.87 5.28 -9.31
CA ARG A 129 -2.04 6.64 -9.82
C ARG A 129 -3.46 7.15 -9.61
N SER A 130 -3.60 8.30 -8.97
CA SER A 130 -4.84 9.08 -8.96
C SER A 130 -5.07 9.72 -10.33
N ILE A 131 -6.24 9.50 -10.92
CA ILE A 131 -6.65 10.07 -12.23
C ILE A 131 -8.11 10.49 -12.20
N PHE A 132 -8.48 11.44 -13.05
CA PHE A 132 -9.88 11.82 -13.26
C PHE A 132 -10.45 11.11 -14.49
N ILE A 133 -11.62 10.50 -14.35
CA ILE A 133 -12.41 9.92 -15.44
C ILE A 133 -13.80 10.54 -15.36
N LYS A 134 -14.22 11.28 -16.40
CA LYS A 134 -15.52 11.96 -16.46
C LYS A 134 -15.83 12.81 -15.20
N GLY A 135 -14.85 13.55 -14.70
CA GLY A 135 -14.96 14.41 -13.52
C GLY A 135 -14.87 13.69 -12.17
N GLU A 136 -14.81 12.36 -12.15
CA GLU A 136 -14.71 11.58 -10.91
C GLU A 136 -13.28 11.07 -10.69
N LEU A 137 -12.86 11.00 -9.42
CA LEU A 137 -11.52 10.55 -9.04
C LEU A 137 -11.45 9.02 -8.94
N TYR A 138 -10.53 8.43 -9.69
CA TYR A 138 -10.20 7.01 -9.68
C TYR A 138 -8.75 6.79 -9.25
N LEU A 139 -8.49 5.66 -8.61
CA LEU A 139 -7.15 5.12 -8.45
C LEU A 139 -6.92 4.05 -9.53
N ARG A 140 -6.02 4.35 -10.46
CA ARG A 140 -5.49 3.39 -11.42
C ARG A 140 -4.41 2.54 -10.75
N ILE A 141 -4.65 1.24 -10.69
CA ILE A 141 -3.80 0.23 -10.06
C ILE A 141 -3.15 -0.61 -11.17
N ASN A 142 -1.83 -0.58 -11.27
CA ASN A 142 -1.07 -1.46 -12.16
C ASN A 142 -1.02 -2.86 -11.56
N THR A 143 -1.59 -3.86 -12.22
CA THR A 143 -1.56 -5.26 -11.77
C THR A 143 -0.49 -6.09 -12.46
N GLY A 144 0.38 -5.46 -13.26
CA GLY A 144 1.43 -6.10 -14.04
C GLY A 144 1.03 -6.34 -15.50
N LYS A 145 2.02 -6.65 -16.35
CA LYS A 145 1.84 -6.97 -17.78
C LYS A 145 1.02 -5.93 -18.57
N GLY A 146 1.12 -4.65 -18.21
CA GLY A 146 0.39 -3.56 -18.87
C GLY A 146 -1.10 -3.46 -18.54
N LYS A 147 -1.61 -4.31 -17.62
CA LYS A 147 -3.01 -4.28 -17.19
C LYS A 147 -3.21 -3.26 -16.05
N TYR A 148 -4.29 -2.50 -16.16
CA TYR A 148 -4.69 -1.52 -15.16
C TYR A 148 -6.11 -1.81 -14.70
N ILE A 149 -6.32 -1.67 -13.39
CA ILE A 149 -7.64 -1.71 -12.76
C ILE A 149 -7.94 -0.30 -12.25
N TYR A 150 -9.18 0.14 -12.42
CA TYR A 150 -9.64 1.44 -11.96
C TYR A 150 -10.58 1.26 -10.78
N ALA A 151 -10.25 1.91 -9.66
CA ALA A 151 -11.07 1.87 -8.46
C ALA A 151 -11.58 3.27 -8.14
N LYS A 152 -12.90 3.46 -8.11
CA LYS A 152 -13.53 4.73 -7.77
C LYS A 152 -13.21 5.12 -6.33
N VAL A 153 -12.75 6.35 -6.13
CA VAL A 153 -12.33 6.84 -4.82
C VAL A 153 -13.51 7.52 -4.13
N TYR A 154 -14.13 6.78 -3.19
CA TYR A 154 -15.10 7.37 -2.27
C TYR A 154 -14.40 8.01 -1.08
N ARG A 155 -14.66 9.31 -0.92
CA ARG A 155 -14.19 10.10 0.21
C ARG A 155 -15.38 10.53 1.07
N ARG A 156 -15.35 10.18 2.36
CA ARG A 156 -16.26 10.75 3.36
C ARG A 156 -15.53 11.86 4.10
N ILE A 157 -15.94 13.11 3.88
CA ILE A 157 -15.45 14.25 4.65
C ILE A 157 -16.30 14.35 5.91
N GLN A 158 -15.67 14.32 7.09
CA GLN A 158 -16.39 14.58 8.34
C GLN A 158 -16.84 16.05 8.38
N LYS A 159 -18.10 16.28 8.76
CA LYS A 159 -18.67 17.62 8.94
C LYS A 159 -17.78 18.43 9.90
N GLY A 160 -17.41 19.66 9.53
CA GLY A 160 -16.52 20.53 10.31
C GLY A 160 -15.01 20.37 10.06
N ARG A 161 -14.58 19.47 9.16
CA ARG A 161 -13.16 19.32 8.76
C ARG A 161 -12.85 19.75 7.32
N ARG A 162 -13.80 20.42 6.66
CA ARG A 162 -13.67 20.84 5.26
C ARG A 162 -12.60 21.91 5.06
N GLU A 163 -12.49 22.87 5.97
CA GLU A 163 -11.50 23.97 5.88
C GLU A 163 -10.06 23.50 6.11
N LYS A 164 -9.86 22.47 6.95
CA LYS A 164 -8.54 21.86 7.20
C LYS A 164 -8.24 20.69 6.26
N ASP A 165 -8.98 20.59 5.17
CA ASP A 165 -8.91 19.44 4.28
C ASP A 165 -7.72 19.50 3.33
N LYS A 166 -6.61 18.91 3.75
CA LYS A 166 -5.39 18.75 2.95
C LYS A 166 -5.62 18.07 1.61
N TRP A 167 -6.73 17.33 1.46
CA TRP A 167 -7.06 16.67 0.19
C TRP A 167 -7.42 17.63 -0.94
N LEU A 168 -7.92 18.83 -0.60
CA LEU A 168 -8.18 19.86 -1.61
C LEU A 168 -6.88 20.25 -2.32
N TRP A 169 -5.79 20.39 -1.56
CA TRP A 169 -4.45 20.68 -2.05
C TRP A 169 -3.94 19.57 -2.96
N PHE A 170 -4.11 18.30 -2.54
CA PHE A 170 -3.74 17.16 -3.37
C PHE A 170 -4.52 17.12 -4.69
N VAL A 171 -5.84 17.35 -4.65
CA VAL A 171 -6.67 17.39 -5.87
C VAL A 171 -6.28 18.55 -6.77
N GLN A 172 -6.04 19.73 -6.21
CA GLN A 172 -5.58 20.90 -6.95
C GLN A 172 -4.19 20.66 -7.58
N ASP A 173 -3.27 20.02 -6.86
CA ASP A 173 -1.96 19.63 -7.39
C ASP A 173 -2.12 18.64 -8.56
N LEU A 174 -3.02 17.67 -8.47
CA LEU A 174 -3.30 16.74 -9.57
C LEU A 174 -3.85 17.44 -10.81
N LEU A 175 -4.82 18.35 -10.64
CA LEU A 175 -5.43 19.10 -11.74
C LEU A 175 -4.44 20.07 -12.39
N THR A 176 -3.72 20.83 -11.56
CA THR A 176 -2.67 21.77 -12.02
C THR A 176 -1.58 21.04 -12.79
N ALA A 177 -1.17 19.86 -12.34
CA ALA A 177 -0.14 19.06 -13.00
C ALA A 177 -0.55 18.57 -14.39
N GLU A 178 -1.84 18.37 -14.68
CA GLU A 178 -2.28 17.97 -16.02
C GLU A 178 -2.16 19.12 -17.03
N THR A 179 -2.42 20.36 -16.60
CA THR A 179 -2.26 21.56 -17.43
C THR A 179 -0.80 21.98 -17.56
N THR A 180 -0.07 22.05 -16.45
CA THR A 180 1.29 22.60 -16.39
C THR A 180 2.37 21.58 -16.70
N ARG A 181 2.06 20.28 -16.70
CA ARG A 181 3.03 19.17 -16.74
C ARG A 181 4.02 19.15 -15.58
N CYS A 182 3.79 19.95 -14.53
CA CYS A 182 4.58 19.98 -13.30
C CYS A 182 4.04 18.96 -12.30
N TYR A 183 4.48 17.71 -12.41
CA TYR A 183 3.98 16.61 -11.57
C TYR A 183 4.73 16.48 -10.23
N LYS A 184 3.97 16.43 -9.13
CA LYS A 184 4.50 16.12 -7.79
C LYS A 184 4.40 14.63 -7.47
N PRO A 185 5.46 14.01 -6.91
CA PRO A 185 5.40 12.62 -6.47
C PRO A 185 4.54 12.49 -5.21
N TYR A 186 3.80 11.39 -5.12
CA TYR A 186 3.04 11.03 -3.92
C TYR A 186 3.12 9.53 -3.66
N PHE A 187 3.09 9.17 -2.39
CA PHE A 187 3.09 7.79 -1.93
C PHE A 187 1.65 7.29 -1.77
N VAL A 188 1.39 6.06 -2.19
CA VAL A 188 0.10 5.41 -1.99
C VAL A 188 0.31 4.08 -1.29
N GLU A 189 -0.46 3.82 -0.25
CA GLU A 189 -0.54 2.54 0.45
C GLU A 189 -1.98 2.05 0.44
N LEU A 190 -2.20 0.86 -0.14
CA LEU A 190 -3.47 0.16 -0.04
C LEU A 190 -3.48 -0.75 1.18
N LYS A 191 -4.59 -0.75 1.91
CA LYS A 191 -4.84 -1.64 3.05
C LYS A 191 -6.18 -2.33 2.92
N LEU A 192 -6.19 -3.63 3.19
CA LEU A 192 -7.40 -4.41 3.34
C LEU A 192 -7.86 -4.33 4.80
N LYS A 193 -9.12 -3.96 5.02
CA LYS A 193 -9.74 -3.96 6.32
C LYS A 193 -11.23 -4.25 6.17
N ASP A 194 -11.74 -5.21 6.92
CA ASP A 194 -13.18 -5.53 6.86
C ASP A 194 -13.65 -5.83 5.43
N ASN A 195 -12.85 -6.62 4.71
CA ASN A 195 -13.03 -6.99 3.30
C ASN A 195 -13.08 -5.81 2.30
N ASN A 196 -12.72 -4.60 2.75
CA ASN A 196 -12.71 -3.39 1.93
C ASN A 196 -11.27 -2.90 1.72
N VAL A 197 -10.99 -2.41 0.51
CA VAL A 197 -9.70 -1.83 0.15
C VAL A 197 -9.75 -0.32 0.34
N TYR A 198 -8.82 0.17 1.16
CA TYR A 198 -8.64 1.59 1.45
C TYR A 198 -7.30 2.05 0.89
N ALA A 199 -7.28 3.23 0.27
CA ALA A 199 -6.05 3.89 -0.14
C ALA A 199 -5.70 4.99 0.88
N MET A 200 -4.46 4.96 1.35
CA MET A 200 -3.85 6.05 2.10
C MET A 200 -2.87 6.75 1.16
N ILE A 201 -3.04 8.05 0.97
CA ILE A 201 -2.18 8.86 0.12
C ILE A 201 -1.38 9.81 1.02
N SER A 202 -0.07 9.87 0.78
CA SER A 202 0.84 10.79 1.45
C SER A 202 1.57 11.61 0.40
N PHE A 203 1.55 12.92 0.56
CA PHE A 203 2.13 13.90 -0.37
C PHE A 203 2.77 15.02 0.46
N GLU A 204 3.67 15.75 -0.17
CA GLU A 204 4.32 16.91 0.44
C GLU A 204 3.34 18.08 0.48
N GLU A 205 3.26 18.74 1.63
CA GLU A 205 2.42 19.92 1.80
C GLU A 205 3.21 21.15 1.35
N ASN A 206 2.67 21.93 0.41
CA ASN A 206 3.23 23.23 0.11
C ASN A 206 2.74 24.17 1.22
N ILE A 207 3.56 24.35 2.24
CA ILE A 207 3.32 25.40 3.25
C ILE A 207 3.85 26.68 2.60
N PRO A 208 3.01 27.71 2.34
CA PRO A 208 3.53 28.98 1.85
C PRO A 208 4.53 29.53 2.88
N ASP A 209 5.67 30.03 2.39
CA ASP A 209 6.66 30.69 3.24
C ASP A 209 6.00 31.85 3.97
N ILE A 210 6.28 31.96 5.28
CA ILE A 210 5.76 33.00 6.19
C ILE A 210 6.47 34.32 5.89
#